data_AF-A0A392WBC2-F1
#
_entry.id   AF-A0A392WBC2-F1
#
_cell.length_a   1.000
_cell.length_b   1.000
_cell.length_c   1.000
_cell.angle_alpha   90.00
_cell.angle_beta   90.00
_cell.angle_gamma   90.00
#
_symmetry.space_group_name_H-M   'P 1'
#
loop_
_entity.id
_entity.type
_entity.pdbx_description
1 polymer ?
#
loop_
_entity_poly.entity_id
_entity_poly.type
_entity_poly.pdbx_seq_one_letter_code
_entity_poly.pdbx_strand_id
1 'polypeptide(L)' 'MGRDKGGKLAPNWEGPFRINEKFPGRAYRLETLKGEVMPRTWNIANLR' A
#
# COMPACT_ATOMS: atom_id res chain seq x y z
N MET A 1 26.03 3.41 -14.01
CA MET A 1 25.44 4.52 -13.23
C MET A 1 24.32 3.93 -12.39
N GLY A 2 24.58 3.72 -11.09
CA GLY A 2 23.65 3.03 -10.19
C GLY A 2 22.34 3.79 -10.09
N ARG A 3 21.21 3.09 -10.19
CA ARG A 3 19.91 3.68 -9.89
C ARG A 3 19.74 3.59 -8.38
N ASP A 4 19.96 4.69 -7.68
CA ASP A 4 19.71 4.82 -6.25
C ASP A 4 18.19 4.80 -6.04
N LYS A 5 17.60 3.60 -6.09
CA LYS A 5 16.18 3.39 -5.76
C LYS A 5 16.03 3.38 -4.25
N GLY A 6 16.27 4.55 -3.65
CA GLY A 6 15.88 4.85 -2.29
C GLY A 6 16.94 4.62 -1.25
N GLY A 7 17.68 5.68 -0.95
CA GLY A 7 18.33 5.80 0.35
C GLY A 7 17.30 5.91 1.48
N LYS A 8 17.78 6.18 2.70
CA LYS A 8 17.03 6.34 3.97
C LYS A 8 15.79 7.27 3.92
N LEU A 9 15.60 8.01 2.82
CA LEU A 9 14.52 8.97 2.58
C LEU A 9 13.58 8.59 1.43
N ALA A 10 13.73 7.40 0.83
CA ALA A 10 12.73 6.97 -0.15
C ALA A 10 11.39 6.68 0.53
N PRO A 11 10.27 6.89 -0.19
CA PRO A 11 8.98 6.39 0.24
C PRO A 11 9.06 4.87 0.45
N ASN A 12 8.68 4.40 1.64
CA ASN A 12 8.55 2.96 1.93
C ASN A 12 7.35 2.29 1.22
N TRP A 13 6.66 3.04 0.35
CA TRP A 13 5.46 2.58 -0.33
C TRP A 13 5.87 1.89 -1.62
N GLU A 14 5.52 0.61 -1.76
CA GLU A 14 5.86 -0.23 -2.91
C GLU A 14 5.18 0.21 -4.21
N GLY A 15 4.19 1.09 -4.13
CA GLY A 15 3.46 1.63 -5.28
C GLY A 15 1.99 1.89 -4.96
N PRO A 16 1.17 2.19 -5.98
CA PRO A 16 -0.27 2.29 -5.82
C PRO A 16 -0.89 0.92 -5.51
N PHE A 17 -1.92 0.92 -4.67
CA PHE A 17 -2.71 -0.27 -4.30
C PHE A 17 -4.14 -0.15 -4.80
N ARG A 18 -4.82 -1.29 -4.91
CA ARG A 18 -6.27 -1.37 -5.13
C ARG A 18 -6.96 -1.74 -3.84
N ILE A 19 -8.20 -1.27 -3.66
CA ILE A 19 -9.06 -1.73 -2.57
C ILE A 19 -9.61 -3.10 -2.97
N ASN A 20 -9.30 -4.12 -2.18
CA ASN A 20 -9.82 -5.47 -2.35
C ASN A 20 -11.13 -5.65 -1.57
N GLU A 21 -11.15 -5.18 -0.31
CA GLU A 21 -12.31 -5.34 0.57
C GLU A 21 -12.48 -4.10 1.47
N LYS A 22 -13.73 -3.73 1.75
CA LYS A 22 -14.08 -2.62 2.65
C LYS A 22 -14.68 -3.15 3.95
N PHE A 23 -14.17 -2.66 5.07
CA PHE A 23 -14.65 -2.98 6.40
C PHE A 23 -15.37 -1.78 7.04
N PRO A 24 -16.22 -2.01 8.05
CA PRO A 24 -16.73 -0.94 8.91
C PRO A 24 -15.61 -0.09 9.52
N GLY A 25 -15.91 1.16 9.86
CA GLY A 25 -14.92 2.02 10.53
C GLY A 25 -13.79 2.55 9.65
N ARG A 26 -14.02 2.65 8.33
CA ARG A 26 -13.04 3.21 7.35
C ARG A 26 -11.75 2.39 7.23
N ALA A 27 -11.85 1.07 7.41
CA ALA A 27 -10.75 0.15 7.19
C ALA A 27 -10.92 -0.61 5.85
N TYR A 28 -9.81 -0.93 5.20
CA TYR A 28 -9.75 -1.52 3.88
C TYR A 28 -8.67 -2.58 3.80
N ARG A 29 -8.93 -3.70 3.14
CA ARG A 29 -7.88 -4.63 2.72
C ARG A 29 -7.40 -4.20 1.34
N LEU A 30 -6.09 -4.12 1.19
CA LEU A 30 -5.45 -3.67 -0.04
C LEU A 30 -4.95 -4.86 -0.86
N GLU A 31 -4.82 -4.66 -2.15
CA GLU A 31 -4.22 -5.60 -3.09
C GLU A 31 -3.19 -4.88 -3.95
N THR A 32 -2.07 -5.55 -4.21
CA THR A 32 -1.03 -5.04 -5.11
C THR A 32 -1.55 -5.02 -6.54
N LEU A 33 -0.93 -4.23 -7.42
CA LEU A 33 -1.30 -4.25 -8.84
C LEU A 33 -1.07 -5.61 -9.53
N LYS A 34 -0.36 -6.53 -8.88
CA LYS A 34 -0.11 -7.90 -9.37
C LYS A 34 -1.17 -8.91 -8.93
N GLY A 35 -2.14 -8.50 -8.11
CA GLY A 35 -3.19 -9.40 -7.62
C GLY A 35 -2.95 -9.96 -6.22
N GLU A 36 -1.90 -9.52 -5.52
CA GLU A 36 -1.56 -10.06 -4.21
C GLU A 36 -2.28 -9.30 -3.11
N VAL A 37 -3.12 -10.00 -2.35
CA VAL A 37 -3.92 -9.42 -1.27
C VAL A 37 -3.06 -9.26 -0.01
N MET A 38 -3.06 -8.06 0.57
CA MET A 38 -2.34 -7.81 1.81
C MET A 38 -3.05 -8.44 3.01
N PRO A 39 -2.31 -9.10 3.92
CA PRO A 39 -2.90 -9.77 5.07
C PRO A 39 -3.53 -8.79 6.07
N ARG A 40 -3.00 -7.56 6.13
CA ARG A 40 -3.41 -6.48 7.03
C ARG A 40 -4.51 -5.60 6.42
N THR A 41 -5.40 -5.09 7.28
CA THR A 41 -6.31 -3.98 6.97
C THR A 41 -5.70 -2.61 7.28
N TRP A 42 -6.05 -1.63 6.47
CA TRP A 42 -5.53 -0.26 6.48
C TRP A 42 -6.66 0.74 6.69
N ASN A 43 -6.47 1.67 7.61
CA ASN A 43 -7.42 2.77 7.81
C ASN A 43 -7.26 3.82 6.70
N ILE A 44 -8.36 4.46 6.28
CA ILE A 44 -8.34 5.53 5.26
C ILE A 44 -7.38 6.67 5.60
N ALA A 45 -7.16 6.97 6.89
CA ALA A 45 -6.23 8.01 7.31
C ALA A 45 -4.77 7.70 6.96
N ASN A 46 -4.44 6.44 6.68
CA ASN A 46 -3.12 5.99 6.25
C ASN A 46 -3.00 5.84 4.72
N LEU A 47 -4.08 6.07 3.98
CA LEU A 47 -4.09 6.01 2.52
C LEU A 47 -3.97 7.43 1.96
N ARG A 48 -3.24 7.58 0.85
CA ARG A 48 -2.99 8.86 0.19
C ARG A 48 -3.33 8.80 -1.28
#